data_AF-A0A944SBT2-F1
#
_entry.id   AF-A0A944SBT2-F1
#
_cell.length_a   1.000
_cell.length_b   1.000
_cell.length_c   1.000
_cell.angle_alpha   90.00
_cell.angle_beta   90.00
_cell.angle_gamma   90.00
#
_symmetry.space_group_name_H-M   'P 1'
#
loop_
_entity.id
_entity.type
_entity.pdbx_description
1 polymer ?
#
loop_
_entity_poly.entity_id
_entity_poly.type
_entity_poly.pdbx_seq_one_letter_code
_entity_poly.pdbx_strand_id
1 'polypeptide(L)'
;MKQNKEKGFTLVELLVVVAIIGILAAIVLVSLNSARGRARLGSLQATLASTTTLAALCTNDGSSVSTPTSATVGGGDICDDTSITAEVWPSLQSQSLGGSNSPYSYTTTSDTTVSSSDSAGVAVTCTVATGSCIRN
;
A
#
# COMPACT_ATOMS: atom_id res chain seq x y z
N MET A 1 -24.85 -52.34 33.65
CA MET A 1 -24.01 -51.59 32.68
C MET A 1 -24.84 -50.45 32.11
N LYS A 2 -24.47 -49.20 32.38
CA LYS A 2 -25.22 -48.01 31.93
C LYS A 2 -24.76 -47.69 30.49
N GLN A 3 -25.62 -47.94 29.51
CA GLN A 3 -25.38 -47.63 28.11
C GLN A 3 -25.39 -46.10 27.92
N ASN A 4 -24.23 -45.50 27.66
CA ASN A 4 -24.13 -44.10 27.27
C ASN A 4 -24.66 -43.97 25.84
N LYS A 5 -25.83 -43.34 25.68
CA LYS A 5 -26.35 -42.95 24.36
C LYS A 5 -25.50 -41.79 23.85
N GLU A 6 -24.58 -42.07 22.95
CA GLU A 6 -23.88 -41.03 22.21
C GLU A 6 -24.91 -40.29 21.35
N LYS A 7 -25.09 -38.98 21.62
CA LYS A 7 -25.94 -38.12 20.80
C LYS A 7 -25.19 -37.76 19.53
N GLY A 8 -25.66 -38.25 18.39
CA GLY A 8 -25.15 -37.84 17.08
C GLY A 8 -25.60 -36.43 16.73
N PHE A 9 -24.76 -35.69 16.01
CA PHE A 9 -25.06 -34.37 15.47
C PHE A 9 -26.11 -34.51 14.35
N THR A 10 -27.17 -33.69 14.37
CA THR A 10 -28.16 -33.74 13.28
C THR A 10 -27.65 -32.99 12.06
N LEU A 11 -27.99 -33.48 10.86
CA LEU A 11 -27.64 -32.77 9.61
C LEU A 11 -28.23 -31.36 9.56
N VAL A 12 -29.39 -31.15 10.20
CA VAL A 12 -30.06 -29.86 10.28
C VAL A 12 -29.27 -28.88 11.16
N GLU A 13 -28.72 -29.33 12.29
CA GLU A 13 -27.85 -28.51 13.14
C GLU A 13 -26.59 -28.08 12.40
N LEU A 14 -26.02 -28.94 11.56
CA LEU A 14 -24.83 -28.57 10.79
C LEU A 14 -25.18 -27.57 9.67
N LEU A 15 -26.33 -27.77 9.01
CA LEU A 15 -26.79 -26.92 7.92
C LEU A 15 -27.09 -25.48 8.38
N VAL A 16 -27.73 -25.30 9.54
CA VAL A 16 -28.02 -23.95 10.06
C VAL A 16 -26.73 -23.21 10.45
N VAL A 17 -25.72 -23.91 10.96
CA VAL A 17 -24.44 -23.30 11.36
C VAL A 17 -23.70 -22.75 10.14
N VAL A 18 -23.58 -23.54 9.06
CA VAL A 18 -22.91 -23.06 7.85
C VAL A 18 -23.69 -21.93 7.17
N ALA A 19 -25.03 -21.93 7.29
CA ALA A 19 -25.86 -20.83 6.79
C ALA A 19 -25.56 -19.52 7.54
N ILE A 20 -25.46 -19.55 8.87
CA ILE A 20 -25.14 -18.37 9.68
C ILE A 20 -23.71 -17.89 9.41
N ILE A 21 -22.73 -18.81 9.37
CA ILE A 21 -21.33 -18.46 9.04
C ILE A 21 -21.25 -17.83 7.64
N GLY A 22 -22.00 -18.33 6.67
CA GLY A 22 -22.05 -17.77 5.31
C GLY A 22 -22.55 -16.32 5.28
N ILE A 23 -23.59 -16.00 6.03
CA ILE A 23 -24.14 -14.64 6.13
C ILE A 23 -23.10 -13.69 6.78
N LEU A 24 -22.49 -14.12 7.88
CA LEU A 24 -21.47 -13.32 8.57
C LEU A 24 -20.23 -13.09 7.68
N ALA A 25 -19.78 -14.12 6.96
CA ALA A 25 -18.63 -14.03 6.07
C ALA A 25 -18.87 -13.06 4.90
N ALA A 26 -20.08 -13.03 4.32
CA ALA A 26 -20.41 -12.12 3.23
C ALA A 26 -20.32 -10.64 3.65
N ILE A 27 -20.83 -10.30 4.84
CA ILE A 27 -20.77 -8.93 5.39
C ILE A 27 -19.31 -8.52 5.65
N VAL A 28 -18.53 -9.43 6.26
CA VAL A 28 -17.11 -9.19 6.57
C VAL A 28 -16.32 -8.94 5.28
N LEU A 29 -16.56 -9.69 4.21
CA LEU A 29 -15.82 -9.57 2.96
C LEU A 29 -15.92 -8.16 2.36
N VAL A 30 -17.11 -7.57 2.35
CA VAL A 30 -17.32 -6.20 1.85
C VAL A 30 -16.53 -5.19 2.68
N SER A 31 -16.62 -5.29 4.01
CA SER A 31 -15.92 -4.37 4.92
C SER A 31 -14.39 -4.50 4.84
N LEU A 32 -13.89 -5.72 4.62
CA LEU A 32 -12.46 -6.03 4.58
C LEU A 32 -11.80 -5.49 3.31
N ASN A 33 -12.51 -5.46 2.19
CA ASN A 33 -11.98 -4.90 0.94
C ASN A 33 -11.63 -3.42 1.09
N SER A 34 -12.54 -2.62 1.68
CA SER A 34 -12.27 -1.20 1.96
C SER A 34 -11.18 -1.00 3.03
N ALA A 35 -11.13 -1.85 4.05
CA ALA A 35 -10.09 -1.79 5.08
C ALA A 35 -8.69 -2.05 4.52
N ARG A 36 -8.55 -3.05 3.63
CA ARG A 36 -7.29 -3.34 2.92
C ARG A 36 -6.85 -2.18 2.04
N GLY A 37 -7.79 -1.54 1.32
CA GLY A 37 -7.51 -0.33 0.54
C GLY A 37 -6.92 0.79 1.40
N ARG A 38 -7.55 1.09 2.55
CA ARG A 38 -7.05 2.13 3.49
C ARG A 38 -5.69 1.78 4.09
N ALA A 39 -5.48 0.52 4.51
CA ALA A 39 -4.22 0.08 5.08
C ALA A 39 -3.05 0.26 4.09
N ARG A 40 -3.30 -0.02 2.81
CA ARG A 40 -2.34 0.16 1.73
C ARG A 40 -1.99 1.61 1.45
N LEU A 41 -2.98 2.51 1.47
CA LEU A 41 -2.73 3.95 1.35
C LEU A 41 -1.91 4.45 2.54
N GLY A 42 -2.13 3.91 3.73
CA GLY A 42 -1.30 4.19 4.90
C GLY A 42 0.14 3.71 4.74
N SER A 43 0.36 2.49 4.24
CA SER A 43 1.72 2.00 3.97
C SER A 43 2.42 2.81 2.89
N LEU A 44 1.69 3.21 1.83
CA LEU A 44 2.21 4.05 0.77
C LEU A 44 2.65 5.42 1.29
N GLN A 45 1.83 6.05 2.14
CA GLN A 45 2.17 7.32 2.78
C GLN A 45 3.41 7.20 3.66
N ALA A 46 3.55 6.10 4.42
CA ALA A 46 4.73 5.85 5.24
C ALA A 46 6.00 5.63 4.41
N THR A 47 5.90 4.86 3.32
CA THR A 47 7.00 4.66 2.37
C THR A 47 7.42 5.99 1.77
N LEU A 48 6.47 6.78 1.24
CA LEU A 48 6.76 8.07 0.65
C LEU A 48 7.38 9.06 1.65
N ALA A 49 6.84 9.16 2.88
CA ALA A 49 7.40 10.04 3.90
C ALA A 49 8.88 9.72 4.19
N SER A 50 9.19 8.43 4.29
CA SER A 50 10.56 7.96 4.48
C SER A 50 11.44 8.33 3.29
N THR A 51 10.98 8.08 2.07
CA THR A 51 11.70 8.43 0.83
C THR A 51 11.87 9.95 0.67
N THR A 52 10.88 10.75 1.06
CA THR A 52 10.98 12.21 0.98
C THR A 52 11.99 12.79 1.96
N THR A 53 12.24 12.10 3.06
CA THR A 53 13.33 12.48 3.96
C THR A 53 14.68 12.27 3.29
N LEU A 54 14.87 11.15 2.58
CA LEU A 54 16.07 10.89 1.78
C LEU A 54 16.22 11.91 0.64
N ALA A 55 15.14 12.19 -0.09
CA ALA A 55 15.12 13.24 -1.11
C ALA A 55 15.43 14.63 -0.53
N ALA A 56 15.03 14.91 0.70
CA ALA A 56 15.37 16.16 1.36
C ALA A 56 16.87 16.22 1.68
N LEU A 57 17.47 15.13 2.19
CA LEU A 57 18.92 15.05 2.39
C LEU A 57 19.67 15.35 1.09
N CYS A 58 19.22 14.75 -0.02
CA CYS A 58 19.74 15.02 -1.35
C CYS A 58 19.82 16.51 -1.69
N THR A 59 18.71 17.22 -1.52
CA THR A 59 18.65 18.66 -1.79
C THR A 59 19.46 19.49 -0.79
N ASN A 60 19.65 19.02 0.43
CA ASN A 60 20.50 19.68 1.43
C ASN A 60 22.00 19.55 1.08
N ASP A 61 22.40 18.44 0.46
CA ASP A 61 23.76 18.21 -0.02
C ASP A 61 24.05 18.95 -1.35
N GLY A 62 23.06 19.63 -1.91
CA GLY A 62 23.19 20.44 -3.12
C GLY A 62 22.97 19.66 -4.42
N SER A 63 22.50 18.42 -4.33
CA SER A 63 22.14 17.57 -5.47
C SER A 63 20.65 17.70 -5.81
N SER A 64 20.30 17.40 -7.06
CA SER A 64 18.91 17.33 -7.51
C SER A 64 18.30 15.95 -7.25
N VAL A 65 16.98 15.91 -7.09
CA VAL A 65 16.22 14.68 -6.86
C VAL A 65 15.88 14.06 -8.20
N SER A 66 16.42 12.87 -8.45
CA SER A 66 16.19 12.14 -9.69
C SER A 66 14.76 11.62 -9.77
N THR A 67 14.17 11.74 -10.96
CA THR A 67 12.88 11.09 -11.27
C THR A 67 13.07 9.57 -11.33
N PRO A 68 12.28 8.76 -10.60
CA PRO A 68 12.40 7.30 -10.63
C PRO A 68 12.12 6.72 -12.02
N THR A 69 12.92 5.74 -12.44
CA THR A 69 12.81 5.06 -13.75
C THR A 69 11.62 4.08 -13.83
N SER A 70 11.15 3.54 -12.71
CA SER A 70 9.88 2.81 -12.62
C SER A 70 9.41 2.61 -11.18
N ALA A 71 8.15 2.96 -10.92
CA ALA A 71 7.59 2.93 -9.58
C ALA A 71 7.19 1.53 -9.06
N THR A 72 6.87 0.61 -9.97
CA THR A 72 6.42 -0.75 -9.61
C THR A 72 7.54 -1.64 -9.08
N VAL A 73 8.75 -1.44 -9.58
CA VAL A 73 9.94 -2.22 -9.20
C VAL A 73 10.86 -1.46 -8.25
N GLY A 74 10.65 -0.15 -8.08
CA GLY A 74 11.65 0.71 -7.47
C GLY A 74 12.92 0.74 -8.31
N GLY A 75 14.01 1.25 -7.75
CA GLY A 75 15.28 1.36 -8.47
C GLY A 75 15.56 2.75 -9.00
N GLY A 76 16.83 2.98 -9.33
CA GLY A 76 17.36 4.31 -9.63
C GLY A 76 17.66 5.08 -8.35
N ASP A 77 18.76 5.82 -8.36
CA ASP A 77 19.18 6.64 -7.24
C ASP A 77 18.16 7.77 -7.02
N ILE A 78 17.92 8.12 -5.76
CA ILE A 78 17.06 9.25 -5.38
C ILE A 78 17.76 10.57 -5.72
N CYS A 79 19.10 10.58 -5.67
CA CYS A 79 19.94 11.71 -6.05
C CYS A 79 20.53 11.53 -7.43
N ASP A 80 20.68 12.64 -8.17
CA ASP A 80 21.39 12.66 -9.46
C ASP A 80 22.93 12.68 -9.29
N ASP A 81 23.42 12.69 -8.05
CA ASP A 81 24.84 12.69 -7.74
C ASP A 81 25.39 11.27 -7.48
N THR A 82 26.36 10.87 -8.30
CA THR A 82 27.14 9.63 -8.18
C THR A 82 28.01 9.52 -6.91
N SER A 83 28.07 10.56 -6.08
CA SER A 83 28.80 10.57 -4.79
C SER A 83 27.98 9.96 -3.64
N ILE A 84 26.64 9.98 -3.74
CA ILE A 84 25.71 9.49 -2.70
C ILE A 84 24.99 8.25 -3.23
N THR A 85 25.68 7.12 -3.21
CA THR A 85 25.31 5.88 -3.95
C THR A 85 24.52 4.85 -3.14
N ALA A 86 23.72 5.27 -2.15
CA ALA A 86 23.04 4.30 -1.28
C ALA A 86 21.52 4.47 -1.16
N GLU A 87 20.93 5.53 -1.69
CA GLU A 87 19.52 5.86 -1.47
C GLU A 87 18.74 5.67 -2.77
N VAL A 88 18.05 4.53 -2.88
CA VAL A 88 17.35 4.10 -4.08
C VAL A 88 15.85 4.23 -3.87
N TRP A 89 15.11 4.60 -4.92
CA TRP A 89 13.65 4.63 -4.86
C TRP A 89 13.07 3.26 -4.47
N PRO A 90 12.25 3.18 -3.40
CA PRO A 90 11.69 1.90 -2.99
C PRO A 90 10.63 1.43 -3.98
N SER A 91 10.40 0.11 -4.03
CA SER A 91 9.30 -0.44 -4.82
C SER A 91 7.96 -0.10 -4.18
N LEU A 92 7.02 0.36 -4.99
CA LEU A 92 5.64 0.52 -4.55
C LEU A 92 4.87 -0.76 -4.83
N GLN A 93 4.12 -1.24 -3.83
CA GLN A 93 3.24 -2.39 -4.05
C GLN A 93 2.21 -2.02 -5.13
N SER A 94 1.97 -2.87 -6.14
CA SER A 94 0.93 -2.67 -7.18
C SER A 94 -0.43 -3.28 -6.81
N GLN A 95 -1.52 -2.56 -7.10
CA GLN A 95 -2.87 -2.94 -6.69
C GLN A 95 -3.38 -4.08 -7.57
N SER A 96 -3.54 -5.31 -7.08
CA SER A 96 -4.27 -6.37 -7.78
C SER A 96 -5.59 -6.64 -7.06
N LEU A 97 -6.66 -6.00 -7.51
CA LEU A 97 -8.03 -6.30 -7.09
C LEU A 97 -8.80 -6.68 -8.37
N GLY A 98 -9.19 -7.95 -8.50
CA GLY A 98 -10.04 -8.39 -9.61
C GLY A 98 -9.36 -8.45 -10.99
N GLY A 99 -8.04 -8.60 -11.07
CA GLY A 99 -7.33 -8.85 -12.34
C GLY A 99 -6.77 -7.60 -13.03
N SER A 100 -6.99 -6.40 -12.50
CA SER A 100 -6.33 -5.19 -12.99
C SER A 100 -5.24 -4.76 -12.01
N ASN A 101 -3.98 -4.92 -12.41
CA ASN A 101 -2.85 -4.32 -11.71
C ASN A 101 -2.89 -2.81 -11.95
N SER A 102 -3.28 -2.02 -10.95
CA SER A 102 -3.02 -0.57 -10.94
C SER A 102 -1.76 -0.30 -10.14
N PRO A 103 -0.56 -0.34 -10.75
CA PRO A 103 0.66 0.03 -10.06
C PRO A 103 0.58 1.51 -9.66
N TYR A 104 1.03 1.82 -8.44
CA TYR A 104 1.29 3.21 -8.08
C TYR A 104 2.49 3.71 -8.88
N SER A 105 2.37 4.90 -9.47
CA SER A 105 3.47 5.55 -10.20
C SER A 105 3.98 6.75 -9.42
N TYR A 106 5.29 6.87 -9.25
CA TYR A 106 5.91 8.08 -8.75
C TYR A 106 5.86 9.19 -9.80
N THR A 107 5.64 10.41 -9.35
CA THR A 107 5.89 11.63 -10.12
C THR A 107 6.63 12.62 -9.23
N THR A 108 7.68 13.23 -9.75
CA THR A 108 8.37 14.35 -9.08
C THR A 108 8.12 15.62 -9.87
N THR A 109 7.80 16.71 -9.17
CA THR A 109 7.72 18.05 -9.79
C THR A 109 8.80 18.91 -9.16
N SER A 110 9.81 19.27 -9.98
CA SER A 110 10.83 20.28 -9.67
C SER A 110 11.48 20.12 -8.28
N ASP A 111 11.99 18.93 -7.96
CA ASP A 111 12.71 18.59 -6.69
C ASP A 111 11.96 18.87 -5.37
N THR A 112 10.72 19.33 -5.44
CA THR A 112 9.98 19.86 -4.28
C THR A 112 8.84 18.96 -3.86
N THR A 113 8.39 18.06 -4.74
CA THR A 113 7.29 17.12 -4.44
C THR A 113 7.57 15.73 -4.98
N VAL A 114 7.19 14.73 -4.20
CA VAL A 114 7.14 13.31 -4.57
C VAL A 114 5.70 12.86 -4.42
N SER A 115 5.06 12.49 -5.52
CA SER A 115 3.70 11.99 -5.50
C SER A 115 3.65 10.54 -5.97
N SER A 116 2.67 9.78 -5.48
CA SER A 116 2.31 8.49 -6.06
C SER A 116 0.82 8.43 -6.33
N SER A 117 0.42 8.07 -7.55
CA SER A 117 -0.98 7.93 -7.94
C SER A 117 -1.30 6.53 -8.46
N ASP A 118 -2.51 6.05 -8.23
CA ASP A 118 -3.07 4.90 -8.96
C ASP A 118 -3.98 5.35 -10.12
N SER A 119 -4.40 4.39 -10.95
CA SER A 119 -5.30 4.60 -12.08
C SER A 119 -6.70 5.11 -11.68
N ALA A 120 -7.05 5.06 -10.39
CA ALA A 120 -8.30 5.56 -9.85
C ALA A 120 -8.20 7.03 -9.39
N GLY A 121 -7.02 7.65 -9.54
CA GLY A 121 -6.78 9.05 -9.19
C GLY A 121 -6.46 9.29 -7.71
N VAL A 122 -6.28 8.22 -6.92
CA VAL A 122 -5.88 8.35 -5.51
C VAL A 122 -4.40 8.70 -5.48
N ALA A 123 -4.07 9.89 -4.96
CA ALA A 123 -2.71 10.39 -4.94
C ALA A 123 -2.24 10.66 -3.50
N VAL A 124 -1.05 10.16 -3.14
CA VAL A 124 -0.33 10.68 -1.98
C VAL A 124 0.75 11.60 -2.50
N THR A 125 0.78 12.83 -2.03
CA THR A 125 1.76 13.85 -2.41
C THR A 125 2.53 14.27 -1.18
N CYS A 126 3.84 14.16 -1.23
CA CYS A 126 4.75 14.60 -0.19
C CYS A 126 5.60 15.75 -0.70
N THR A 127 5.77 16.79 0.13
CA THR A 127 6.61 17.95 -0.18
C THR A 127 7.97 17.76 0.46
N VAL A 128 9.03 17.71 -0.35
CA VAL A 128 10.41 17.44 0.08
C VAL A 128 10.91 18.51 1.07
N ALA A 129 10.65 19.78 0.77
CA ALA A 129 11.10 20.90 1.61
C ALA A 129 10.50 20.94 3.02
N THR A 130 9.32 20.35 3.23
CA THR A 130 8.61 20.37 4.51
C THR A 130 8.44 18.98 5.14
N GLY A 131 8.78 17.91 4.42
CA GLY A 131 8.52 16.53 4.83
C GLY A 131 7.04 16.17 4.99
N SER A 132 6.12 17.05 4.56
CA SER A 132 4.68 16.88 4.76
C SER A 132 4.08 16.02 3.65
N CYS A 133 3.24 15.05 4.02
CA CYS A 133 2.57 14.14 3.10
C CYS A 133 1.05 14.25 3.22
N ILE A 134 0.37 14.58 2.12
CA ILE A 134 -1.08 14.74 2.03
C ILE A 134 -1.64 13.65 1.11
N ARG A 135 -2.78 13.09 1.51
CA ARG A 135 -3.56 12.18 0.65
C ARG A 135 -4.68 12.97 -0.01
N ASN A 136 -4.73 12.92 -1.34
CA ASN A 136 -5.76 13.52 -2.20
C ASN A 136 -6.76 12.46 -2.67
#